data_AF-A0A7W8U9C0-F1
#
_entry.id   AF-A0A7W8U9C0-F1
#
_cell.length_a   1.000
_cell.length_b   1.000
_cell.length_c   1.000
_cell.angle_alpha   90.00
_cell.angle_beta   90.00
_cell.angle_gamma   90.00
#
_symmetry.space_group_name_H-M   'P 1'
#
loop_
_entity.id
_entity.type
_entity.pdbx_description
1 polymer ?
#
loop_
_entity_poly.entity_id
_entity_poly.type
_entity_poly.pdbx_seq_one_letter_code
_entity_poly.pdbx_strand_id
1 'polypeptide(L)'
;MFIVAHWIIFTYLHRQLLIGDSLLLFITTGILPVLLFRTISLRAASAIEASKSVTSIPTVQPVDYAIARSFVELLSFGLMFVAFFGFINLFNLSRYALPYNPFALMQFIPLLYLFSFGLGLINSFITYVFPLWKFIWSMFSRVQIFFSAVFFIPEYMPPQVRNLLSYNPIMHFVSLFRTAFYPTYPTQLLSVSYIALWTCCVLVLGLTIERNLRNQRASH
;
A
#
# COMPACT_ATOMS: atom_id res chain seq x y z
N MET A 1 -16.67 7.61 6.40
CA MET A 1 -17.61 6.81 7.23
C MET A 1 -16.87 5.93 8.24
N PHE A 2 -16.13 4.89 7.84
CA PHE A 2 -15.51 3.95 8.80
C PHE A 2 -14.46 4.59 9.74
N ILE A 3 -13.62 5.47 9.19
CA ILE A 3 -12.57 6.19 9.93
C ILE A 3 -13.17 7.16 10.96
N VAL A 4 -14.22 7.89 10.57
CA VAL A 4 -14.92 8.85 11.45
C VAL A 4 -15.68 8.13 12.56
N ALA A 5 -16.33 7.01 12.25
CA ALA A 5 -17.02 6.20 13.25
C ALA A 5 -16.06 5.63 14.30
N HIS A 6 -14.90 5.12 13.88
CA HIS A 6 -13.87 4.64 14.81
C HIS A 6 -13.28 5.78 15.66
N TRP A 7 -13.10 6.97 15.07
CA TRP A 7 -12.64 8.13 15.81
C TRP A 7 -13.59 8.54 16.93
N ILE A 8 -14.91 8.59 16.66
CA ILE A 8 -15.92 8.93 17.68
C ILE A 8 -15.90 7.90 18.82
N ILE A 9 -15.94 6.60 18.50
CA ILE A 9 -15.99 5.52 19.51
C ILE A 9 -14.79 5.59 20.45
N PHE A 10 -13.59 5.80 19.92
CA PHE A 10 -12.38 5.81 20.74
C PHE A 10 -12.15 7.11 21.50
N THR A 11 -12.63 8.25 20.99
CA THR A 11 -12.58 9.53 21.72
C THR A 11 -13.38 9.45 23.03
N TYR A 12 -14.46 8.65 23.04
CA TYR A 12 -15.23 8.36 24.25
C TYR A 12 -14.57 7.34 25.20
N LEU A 13 -13.61 6.52 24.73
CA LEU A 13 -13.01 5.41 25.48
C LEU A 13 -11.70 5.75 26.23
N HIS A 14 -11.24 7.01 26.23
CA HIS A 14 -10.09 7.49 27.03
C HIS A 14 -8.82 6.61 26.99
N ARG A 15 -8.54 5.93 25.87
CA ARG A 15 -7.31 5.15 25.74
C ARG A 15 -6.12 6.09 25.54
N GLN A 16 -5.17 6.07 26.46
CA GLN A 16 -3.90 6.78 26.30
C GLN A 16 -3.18 6.22 25.08
N LEU A 17 -2.86 7.10 24.13
CA LEU A 17 -2.06 6.76 22.97
C LEU A 17 -0.61 6.64 23.40
N LEU A 18 0.00 5.49 23.16
CA LEU A 18 1.43 5.27 23.41
C LEU A 18 2.31 6.11 22.48
N ILE A 19 1.83 6.44 21.27
CA ILE A 19 2.53 7.24 20.27
C ILE A 19 1.53 8.13 19.53
N GLY A 20 1.88 9.41 19.40
CA GLY A 20 1.04 10.43 18.78
C GLY A 20 0.06 11.09 19.74
N ASP A 21 -0.54 12.18 19.29
CA ASP A 21 -1.52 12.99 20.02
C ASP A 21 -2.97 12.69 19.62
N SER A 22 -3.17 12.02 18.48
CA SER A 22 -4.50 11.75 17.92
C SER A 22 -4.58 10.33 17.36
N LEU A 23 -5.59 9.58 17.81
CA LEU A 23 -5.87 8.24 17.30
C LEU A 23 -6.27 8.30 15.82
N LEU A 24 -6.95 9.37 15.41
CA LEU A 24 -7.32 9.60 14.02
C LEU A 24 -6.09 9.56 13.13
N LEU A 25 -5.04 10.29 13.53
CA LEU A 25 -3.78 10.33 12.80
C LEU A 25 -3.10 8.96 12.81
N PHE A 26 -3.10 8.27 13.95
CA PHE A 26 -2.46 6.96 14.07
C PHE A 26 -3.11 5.88 13.18
N ILE A 27 -4.44 5.80 13.19
CA ILE A 27 -5.19 4.88 12.33
C ILE A 27 -5.03 5.29 10.87
N THR A 28 -5.09 6.59 10.57
CA THR A 28 -5.00 7.06 9.18
C THR A 28 -3.63 6.80 8.59
N THR A 29 -2.55 7.14 9.29
CA THR A 29 -1.19 6.82 8.86
C THR A 29 -0.94 5.31 8.72
N GLY A 30 -1.66 4.47 9.46
CA GLY A 30 -1.63 3.03 9.29
C GLY A 30 -2.38 2.54 8.04
N ILE A 31 -3.63 2.98 7.87
CA ILE A 31 -4.53 2.44 6.85
C ILE A 31 -4.19 2.93 5.44
N LEU A 32 -3.65 4.16 5.34
CA LEU A 32 -3.38 4.80 4.06
C LEU A 32 -2.38 4.02 3.18
N PRO A 33 -1.21 3.60 3.68
CA PRO A 33 -0.30 2.74 2.91
C PRO A 33 -0.96 1.47 2.39
N VAL A 34 -1.77 0.81 3.22
CA VAL A 34 -2.42 -0.46 2.85
C VAL A 34 -3.49 -0.25 1.80
N LEU A 35 -4.29 0.82 1.91
CA LEU A 35 -5.28 1.18 0.90
C LEU A 35 -4.62 1.56 -0.43
N LEU A 36 -3.54 2.34 -0.38
CA LEU A 36 -2.79 2.74 -1.57
C LEU A 36 -2.22 1.51 -2.30
N PHE A 37 -1.56 0.62 -1.55
CA PHE A 37 -1.06 -0.66 -2.07
C PHE A 37 -2.16 -1.46 -2.76
N ARG A 38 -3.29 -1.64 -2.07
CA ARG A 38 -4.41 -2.45 -2.56
C ARG A 38 -5.00 -1.85 -3.84
N THR A 39 -5.20 -0.54 -3.87
CA THR A 39 -5.76 0.15 -5.04
C THR A 39 -4.84 0.02 -6.24
N ILE A 40 -3.54 0.31 -6.07
CA ILE A 40 -2.55 0.20 -7.16
C ILE A 40 -2.50 -1.23 -7.69
N SER A 41 -2.43 -2.23 -6.81
CA SER A 41 -2.34 -3.64 -7.22
C SER A 41 -3.58 -4.09 -8.01
N LEU A 42 -4.79 -3.77 -7.52
CA LEU A 42 -6.04 -4.12 -8.21
C LEU A 42 -6.17 -3.38 -9.55
N ARG A 43 -5.76 -2.11 -9.59
CA ARG A 43 -5.87 -1.28 -10.80
C ARG A 43 -4.90 -1.72 -11.87
N ALA A 44 -3.64 -1.97 -11.51
CA ALA A 44 -2.65 -2.55 -12.42
C ALA A 44 -3.14 -3.89 -12.99
N ALA A 45 -3.67 -4.79 -12.15
CA ALA A 45 -4.19 -6.08 -12.61
C ALA A 45 -5.35 -5.93 -13.61
N SER A 46 -6.32 -5.07 -13.29
CA SER A 46 -7.48 -4.80 -14.17
C SER A 46 -7.12 -4.06 -15.46
N ALA A 47 -6.08 -3.24 -15.44
CA ALA A 47 -5.63 -2.49 -16.60
C ALA A 47 -5.07 -3.42 -17.69
N ILE A 48 -4.33 -4.45 -17.30
CA ILE A 48 -3.84 -5.48 -18.23
C ILE A 48 -4.98 -6.31 -18.85
N GLU A 49 -6.09 -6.53 -18.12
CA GLU A 49 -7.29 -7.17 -18.67
C GLU A 49 -7.97 -6.24 -19.69
N ALA A 50 -8.12 -4.96 -19.34
CA ALA A 50 -8.79 -3.95 -20.15
C ALA A 50 -7.97 -3.51 -21.37
N SER A 51 -6.64 -3.68 -21.36
CA SER A 51 -5.78 -3.27 -22.48
C SER A 51 -6.10 -4.02 -23.77
N LYS A 52 -6.73 -5.21 -23.70
CA LYS A 52 -7.18 -6.00 -24.85
C LYS A 52 -8.13 -5.24 -25.79
N SER A 53 -8.96 -4.34 -25.27
CA SER A 53 -9.88 -3.54 -26.09
C SER A 53 -9.22 -2.29 -26.69
N VAL A 54 -8.05 -1.88 -26.17
CA VAL A 54 -7.30 -0.67 -26.58
C VAL A 54 -6.12 -1.01 -27.49
N THR A 55 -5.86 -2.30 -27.74
CA THR A 55 -4.73 -2.78 -28.57
C THR A 55 -4.93 -2.53 -30.08
N SER A 56 -5.93 -1.75 -30.47
CA SER A 56 -6.04 -1.23 -31.84
C SER A 56 -4.89 -0.28 -32.21
N ILE A 57 -4.12 0.20 -31.21
CA ILE A 57 -2.91 0.99 -31.40
C ILE A 57 -1.69 0.04 -31.33
N PRO A 58 -0.97 -0.20 -32.45
CA PRO A 58 0.08 -1.23 -32.54
C PRO A 58 1.30 -1.00 -31.64
N THR A 59 1.51 0.21 -31.15
CA THR A 59 2.70 0.61 -30.40
C THR A 59 2.53 0.58 -28.88
N VAL A 60 1.30 0.51 -28.36
CA VAL A 60 1.04 0.60 -26.92
C VAL A 60 1.00 -0.78 -26.30
N GLN A 61 1.93 -1.06 -25.37
CA GLN A 61 1.97 -2.33 -24.67
C GLN A 61 0.94 -2.36 -23.52
N PRO A 62 0.42 -3.55 -23.16
CA PRO A 62 -0.44 -3.69 -21.98
C PRO A 62 0.17 -3.09 -20.71
N VAL A 63 1.48 -3.25 -20.53
CA VAL A 63 2.25 -2.68 -19.41
C VAL A 63 2.17 -1.16 -19.38
N ASP A 64 2.28 -0.48 -20.54
CA ASP A 64 2.20 0.98 -20.61
C ASP A 64 0.84 1.48 -20.13
N TYR A 65 -0.23 0.78 -20.52
CA TYR A 65 -1.58 1.08 -20.05
C TYR A 65 -1.74 0.84 -18.55
N ALA A 66 -1.15 -0.24 -18.02
CA ALA A 66 -1.15 -0.52 -16.59
C ALA A 66 -0.35 0.51 -15.78
N ILE A 67 0.80 0.97 -16.29
CA ILE A 67 1.60 2.04 -15.69
C ILE A 67 0.76 3.32 -15.64
N ALA A 68 0.17 3.74 -16.77
CA ALA A 68 -0.64 4.96 -16.81
C ALA A 68 -1.81 4.91 -15.82
N ARG A 69 -2.57 3.82 -15.80
CA ARG A 69 -3.73 3.64 -14.90
C ARG A 69 -3.33 3.60 -13.43
N SER A 70 -2.26 2.88 -13.09
CA SER A 70 -1.80 2.76 -11.71
C SER A 70 -1.14 4.05 -11.20
N PHE A 71 -0.47 4.79 -12.07
CA PHE A 71 0.11 6.09 -11.73
C PHE A 71 -0.96 7.16 -11.44
N VAL A 72 -2.08 7.15 -12.18
CA VAL A 72 -3.23 8.03 -11.88
C VAL A 72 -3.78 7.76 -10.47
N GLU A 73 -3.80 6.51 -10.02
CA GLU A 73 -4.24 6.16 -8.67
C GLU A 73 -3.24 6.64 -7.61
N LEU A 74 -1.93 6.55 -7.88
CA LEU A 74 -0.90 7.13 -7.02
C LEU A 74 -1.10 8.64 -6.85
N LEU A 75 -1.33 9.37 -7.94
CA LEU A 75 -1.59 10.81 -7.89
C LEU A 75 -2.89 11.13 -7.16
N SER A 76 -3.96 10.39 -7.44
CA SER A 76 -5.28 10.58 -6.85
C SER A 76 -5.24 10.37 -5.33
N PHE A 77 -4.61 9.28 -4.88
CA PHE A 77 -4.40 9.02 -3.45
C PHE A 77 -3.42 10.02 -2.83
N GLY A 78 -2.37 10.41 -3.55
CA GLY A 78 -1.42 11.43 -3.10
C GLY A 78 -2.11 12.76 -2.81
N LEU A 79 -2.96 13.24 -3.73
CA LEU A 79 -3.77 14.44 -3.53
C LEU A 79 -4.74 14.29 -2.37
N MET A 80 -5.41 13.14 -2.26
CA MET A 80 -6.28 12.84 -1.12
C MET A 80 -5.52 12.88 0.21
N PHE A 81 -4.28 12.38 0.26
CA PHE A 81 -3.45 12.39 1.47
C PHE A 81 -3.05 13.81 1.83
N VAL A 82 -2.55 14.58 0.86
CA VAL A 82 -2.17 16.00 1.07
C VAL A 82 -3.36 16.80 1.56
N ALA A 83 -4.54 16.63 0.95
CA ALA A 83 -5.77 17.29 1.39
C ALA A 83 -6.19 16.87 2.80
N PHE A 84 -6.10 15.58 3.12
CA PHE A 84 -6.48 15.05 4.43
C PHE A 84 -5.54 15.54 5.55
N PHE A 85 -4.22 15.44 5.37
CA PHE A 85 -3.25 15.94 6.35
C PHE A 85 -3.27 17.47 6.45
N GLY A 86 -3.49 18.17 5.33
CA GLY A 86 -3.70 19.61 5.30
C GLY A 86 -4.94 20.03 6.10
N PHE A 87 -6.04 19.30 6.00
CA PHE A 87 -7.23 19.51 6.82
C PHE A 87 -6.94 19.33 8.31
N ILE A 88 -6.26 18.24 8.71
CA ILE A 88 -5.88 18.02 10.11
C ILE A 88 -5.03 19.16 10.65
N ASN A 89 -4.09 19.66 9.85
CA ASN A 89 -3.23 20.77 10.22
C ASN A 89 -4.02 22.09 10.35
N LEU A 90 -4.89 22.41 9.39
CA LEU A 90 -5.69 23.64 9.40
C LEU A 90 -6.61 23.75 10.62
N PHE A 91 -7.20 22.63 11.05
CA PHE A 91 -8.07 22.57 12.23
C PHE A 91 -7.32 22.30 13.54
N ASN A 92 -5.98 22.30 13.52
CA ASN A 92 -5.11 22.02 14.68
C ASN A 92 -5.48 20.73 15.43
N LEU A 93 -5.97 19.72 14.72
CA LEU A 93 -6.41 18.44 15.30
C LEU A 93 -5.24 17.56 15.75
N SER A 94 -4.03 17.82 15.24
CA SER A 94 -2.79 17.15 15.63
C SER A 94 -1.56 17.98 15.26
N ARG A 95 -0.56 17.97 16.13
CA ARG A 95 0.77 18.60 15.93
C ARG A 95 1.65 17.80 14.96
N TYR A 96 1.37 16.51 14.77
CA TYR A 96 2.12 15.61 13.88
C TYR A 96 1.49 15.47 12.50
N ALA A 97 0.58 16.39 12.12
CA ALA A 97 -0.09 16.37 10.82
C ALA A 97 0.87 16.59 9.64
N LEU A 98 1.96 17.32 9.87
CA LEU A 98 3.03 17.54 8.89
C LEU A 98 4.12 16.47 9.05
N PRO A 99 4.66 15.93 7.94
CA PRO A 99 5.73 14.96 8.01
C PRO A 99 6.99 15.62 8.57
N TYR A 100 7.44 15.13 9.72
CA TYR A 100 8.69 15.50 10.36
C TYR A 100 9.90 15.07 9.52
N ASN A 101 9.81 13.89 8.88
CA ASN A 101 10.89 13.33 8.06
C ASN A 101 10.42 13.10 6.61
N PRO A 102 10.57 14.09 5.72
CA PRO A 102 10.24 13.95 4.30
C PRO A 102 11.03 12.87 3.56
N PHE A 103 12.24 12.55 4.03
CA PHE A 103 13.09 11.53 3.40
C PHE A 103 12.46 10.13 3.49
N ALA A 104 11.79 9.82 4.62
CA ALA A 104 11.04 8.57 4.77
C ALA A 104 9.89 8.47 3.74
N LEU A 105 9.21 9.59 3.42
CA LEU A 105 8.18 9.62 2.37
C LEU A 105 8.79 9.41 0.97
N MET A 106 9.93 10.05 0.69
CA MET A 106 10.64 9.89 -0.58
C MET A 106 11.07 8.45 -0.85
N GLN A 107 11.41 7.69 0.21
CA GLN A 107 11.68 6.25 0.09
C GLN A 107 10.40 5.43 -0.04
N PHE A 108 9.40 5.74 0.78
CA PHE A 108 8.14 5.01 0.85
C PHE A 108 7.38 4.99 -0.47
N ILE A 109 7.17 6.16 -1.08
CA ILE A 109 6.33 6.31 -2.28
C ILE A 109 6.78 5.39 -3.44
N PRO A 110 8.03 5.46 -3.93
CA PRO A 110 8.46 4.64 -5.05
C PRO A 110 8.49 3.15 -4.69
N LEU A 111 8.96 2.80 -3.49
CA LEU A 111 9.05 1.40 -3.08
C LEU A 111 7.66 0.75 -3.00
N LEU A 112 6.68 1.44 -2.42
CA LEU A 112 5.31 0.95 -2.33
C LEU A 112 4.68 0.87 -3.71
N TYR A 113 4.84 1.90 -4.55
CA TYR A 113 4.29 1.92 -5.90
C TYR A 113 4.79 0.72 -6.72
N LEU A 114 6.11 0.51 -6.77
CA LEU A 114 6.72 -0.57 -7.52
C LEU A 114 6.34 -1.95 -6.98
N PHE A 115 6.28 -2.13 -5.66
CA PHE A 115 5.84 -3.38 -5.03
C PHE A 115 4.38 -3.70 -5.38
N SER A 116 3.51 -2.70 -5.25
CA SER A 116 2.08 -2.83 -5.55
C SER A 116 1.83 -3.11 -7.02
N PHE A 117 2.57 -2.43 -7.90
CA PHE A 117 2.50 -2.61 -9.35
C PHE A 117 2.95 -4.01 -9.75
N GLY A 118 4.11 -4.48 -9.26
CA GLY A 118 4.60 -5.83 -9.53
C GLY A 118 3.62 -6.92 -9.04
N LEU A 119 3.04 -6.76 -7.85
CA LEU A 119 1.98 -7.66 -7.39
C LEU A 119 0.74 -7.59 -8.27
N GLY A 120 0.38 -6.40 -8.78
CA GLY A 120 -0.70 -6.25 -9.74
C GLY A 120 -0.47 -7.01 -11.04
N LEU A 121 0.76 -7.00 -11.57
CA LEU A 121 1.13 -7.79 -12.76
C LEU A 121 1.01 -9.30 -12.51
N ILE A 122 1.54 -9.77 -11.38
CA ILE A 122 1.43 -11.19 -10.97
C ILE A 122 -0.05 -11.58 -10.85
N ASN A 123 -0.86 -10.76 -10.18
CA ASN A 123 -2.29 -11.02 -9.99
C ASN A 123 -3.06 -11.02 -11.31
N SER A 124 -2.67 -10.20 -12.28
CA SER A 124 -3.27 -10.22 -13.62
C SER A 124 -3.08 -11.58 -14.29
N PHE A 125 -1.87 -12.15 -14.20
CA PHE A 125 -1.59 -13.47 -14.74
C PHE A 125 -2.39 -14.57 -14.05
N ILE A 126 -2.37 -14.60 -12.71
CA ILE A 126 -3.10 -15.62 -11.96
C ILE A 126 -4.60 -15.52 -12.27
N THR A 127 -5.15 -14.30 -12.42
CA THR A 127 -6.55 -14.11 -12.81
C THR A 127 -6.83 -14.59 -14.23
N TYR A 128 -5.87 -14.42 -15.16
CA TYR A 128 -5.99 -14.93 -16.52
C TYR A 128 -6.06 -16.47 -16.57
N VAL A 129 -5.27 -17.17 -15.74
CA VAL A 129 -5.29 -18.64 -15.64
C VAL A 129 -6.45 -19.15 -14.78
N PHE A 130 -6.77 -18.44 -13.70
CA PHE A 130 -7.79 -18.82 -12.72
C PHE A 130 -8.66 -17.60 -12.36
N PRO A 131 -9.77 -17.38 -13.09
CA PRO A 131 -10.61 -16.19 -12.92
C PRO A 131 -11.16 -15.98 -11.50
N LEU A 132 -11.34 -17.05 -10.72
CA LEU A 132 -11.80 -16.97 -9.33
C LEU A 132 -10.78 -16.27 -8.41
N TRP A 133 -9.50 -16.20 -8.81
CA TRP A 133 -8.44 -15.51 -8.07
C TRP A 133 -8.79 -14.06 -7.75
N LYS A 134 -9.50 -13.35 -8.63
CA LYS A 134 -9.91 -11.95 -8.42
C LYS A 134 -10.72 -11.77 -7.13
N PHE A 135 -11.60 -12.71 -6.82
CA PHE A 135 -12.41 -12.68 -5.60
C PHE A 135 -11.55 -13.02 -4.37
N ILE A 136 -10.72 -14.06 -4.47
CA ILE A 136 -9.82 -14.49 -3.40
C ILE A 136 -8.87 -13.36 -3.02
N TRP A 137 -8.21 -12.74 -4.01
CA TRP A 137 -7.30 -11.63 -3.81
C TRP A 137 -8.00 -10.39 -3.22
N SER A 138 -9.22 -10.07 -3.67
CA SER A 138 -10.00 -8.96 -3.11
C SER A 138 -10.34 -9.16 -1.63
N MET A 139 -10.62 -10.40 -1.22
CA MET A 139 -10.84 -10.74 0.20
C MET A 139 -9.53 -10.71 0.99
N PHE A 140 -8.48 -11.36 0.47
CA PHE A 140 -7.16 -11.42 1.12
C PHE A 140 -6.56 -10.02 1.35
N SER A 141 -6.56 -9.16 0.33
CA SER A 141 -6.07 -7.79 0.42
C SER A 141 -6.83 -6.93 1.45
N ARG A 142 -8.10 -7.25 1.75
CA ARG A 142 -8.88 -6.58 2.80
C ARG A 142 -8.47 -7.07 4.19
N VAL A 143 -8.31 -8.38 4.34
CA VAL A 143 -7.88 -9.01 5.60
C VAL A 143 -6.46 -8.58 5.98
N GLN A 144 -5.61 -8.28 5.00
CA GLN A 144 -4.24 -7.83 5.22
C GLN A 144 -4.10 -6.56 6.06
N ILE A 145 -5.13 -5.70 6.12
CA ILE A 145 -5.18 -4.50 6.98
C ILE A 145 -4.94 -4.88 8.44
N PHE A 146 -5.51 -6.01 8.91
CA PHE A 146 -5.38 -6.44 10.31
C PHE A 146 -3.96 -6.91 10.65
N PHE A 147 -3.19 -7.40 9.68
CA PHE A 147 -1.84 -7.93 9.89
C PHE A 147 -0.73 -6.92 9.58
N SER A 148 -1.07 -5.74 9.04
CA SER A 148 -0.10 -4.77 8.52
C SER A 148 0.18 -3.62 9.49
N ALA A 149 0.10 -3.85 10.80
CA ALA A 149 0.36 -2.84 11.83
C ALA A 149 -0.53 -1.58 11.75
N VAL A 150 -1.73 -1.69 11.16
CA VAL A 150 -2.63 -0.55 11.01
C VAL A 150 -3.18 -0.09 12.37
N PHE A 151 -3.58 -1.05 13.22
CA PHE A 151 -4.24 -0.76 14.50
C PHE A 151 -3.31 -0.86 15.71
N PHE A 152 -2.07 -1.28 15.53
CA PHE A 152 -1.13 -1.53 16.62
C PHE A 152 0.31 -1.24 16.19
N ILE A 153 1.22 -1.23 17.17
CA ILE A 153 2.66 -1.07 16.97
C ILE A 153 3.31 -2.46 17.14
N PRO A 154 3.94 -3.03 16.10
CA PRO A 154 4.51 -4.38 16.13
C PRO A 154 5.52 -4.60 17.25
N GLU A 155 6.28 -3.59 17.62
CA GLU A 155 7.34 -3.65 18.62
C GLU A 155 6.82 -3.87 20.04
N TYR A 156 5.57 -3.51 20.31
CA TYR A 156 4.92 -3.71 21.61
C TYR A 156 4.21 -5.06 21.74
N MET A 157 4.24 -5.89 20.69
CA MET A 157 3.61 -7.21 20.70
C MET A 157 4.50 -8.26 21.38
N PRO A 158 3.90 -9.35 21.91
CA PRO A 158 4.65 -10.48 22.44
C PRO A 158 5.66 -11.04 21.42
N PRO A 159 6.82 -11.58 21.85
CA PRO A 159 7.90 -11.99 20.95
C PRO A 159 7.49 -12.91 19.80
N GLN A 160 6.57 -13.85 20.06
CA GLN A 160 6.06 -14.80 19.05
C GLN A 160 5.30 -14.08 17.92
N VAL A 161 4.42 -13.14 18.29
CA VAL A 161 3.62 -12.35 17.33
C VAL A 161 4.52 -11.36 16.60
N ARG A 162 5.44 -10.72 17.31
CA ARG A 162 6.43 -9.80 16.75
C ARG A 162 7.24 -10.44 15.62
N ASN A 163 7.74 -11.65 15.83
CA ASN A 163 8.49 -12.38 14.80
C ASN A 163 7.62 -12.71 13.59
N LEU A 164 6.38 -13.19 13.79
CA LEU A 164 5.48 -13.48 12.67
C LEU A 164 5.18 -12.23 11.83
N LEU A 165 4.95 -11.10 12.49
CA LEU A 165 4.68 -9.82 11.82
C LEU A 165 5.89 -9.31 11.02
N SER A 166 7.11 -9.57 11.48
CA SER A 166 8.35 -9.16 10.78
C SER A 166 8.56 -9.83 9.42
N TYR A 167 7.84 -10.90 9.10
CA TYR A 167 7.88 -11.48 7.75
C TYR A 167 6.96 -10.75 6.76
N ASN A 168 5.99 -9.98 7.24
CA ASN A 168 5.03 -9.29 6.37
C ASN A 168 5.65 -7.99 5.79
N PRO A 169 5.94 -7.90 4.47
CA PRO A 169 6.52 -6.70 3.87
C PRO A 169 5.64 -5.45 4.04
N ILE A 170 4.30 -5.61 4.06
CA ILE A 170 3.37 -4.48 4.20
C ILE A 170 3.44 -3.84 5.59
N MET A 171 3.77 -4.63 6.62
CA MET A 171 4.01 -4.10 7.96
C MET A 171 5.19 -3.10 7.96
N HIS A 172 6.26 -3.42 7.24
CA HIS A 172 7.41 -2.52 7.13
C HIS A 172 7.09 -1.28 6.30
N PHE A 173 6.26 -1.37 5.26
CA PHE A 173 5.78 -0.19 4.53
C PHE A 173 4.97 0.76 5.42
N VAL A 174 4.08 0.22 6.25
CA VAL A 174 3.30 1.02 7.23
C VAL A 174 4.23 1.66 8.26
N SER A 175 5.20 0.90 8.77
CA SER A 175 6.18 1.41 9.73
C SER A 175 7.05 2.51 9.12
N LEU A 176 7.55 2.34 7.89
CA LEU A 176 8.30 3.36 7.16
C LEU A 176 7.47 4.63 6.99
N PHE A 177 6.20 4.52 6.59
CA PHE A 177 5.31 5.67 6.48
C PHE A 177 5.12 6.38 7.83
N ARG A 178 4.98 5.64 8.92
CA ARG A 178 4.85 6.23 10.27
C ARG A 178 6.10 6.95 10.74
N THR A 179 7.30 6.50 10.37
CA THR A 179 8.54 7.24 10.69
C THR A 179 8.61 8.62 10.03
N ALA A 180 7.82 8.87 8.99
CA ALA A 180 7.71 10.21 8.41
C ALA A 180 6.96 11.19 9.32
N PHE A 181 5.97 10.73 10.09
CA PHE A 181 5.09 11.58 10.90
C PHE A 181 5.47 11.58 12.39
N TYR A 182 5.93 10.44 12.91
CA TYR A 182 6.18 10.25 14.33
C TYR A 182 7.69 10.12 14.61
N PRO A 183 8.34 11.13 15.22
CA PRO A 183 9.78 11.10 15.51
C PRO A 183 10.18 10.00 16.50
N THR A 184 9.28 9.64 17.41
CA THR A 184 9.50 8.63 18.46
C THR A 184 8.99 7.24 18.07
N TYR A 185 8.66 7.01 16.80
CA TYR A 185 8.18 5.70 16.36
C TYR A 185 9.30 4.65 16.46
N PRO A 186 9.05 3.49 17.08
CA PRO A 186 10.06 2.46 17.20
C PRO A 186 10.37 1.86 15.83
N THR A 187 11.65 1.72 15.51
CA THR A 187 12.14 1.24 14.20
C THR A 187 12.84 -0.10 14.29
N GLN A 188 12.75 -0.80 15.43
CA GLN A 188 13.51 -2.03 15.68
C GLN A 188 13.16 -3.17 14.71
N LEU A 189 11.92 -3.23 14.23
CA LEU A 189 11.52 -4.21 13.21
C LEU A 189 11.61 -3.66 11.79
N LEU A 190 11.78 -2.35 11.60
CA LEU A 190 11.79 -1.74 10.28
C LEU A 190 13.11 -2.07 9.56
N SER A 191 13.00 -2.70 8.39
CA SER A 191 14.14 -2.92 7.50
C SER A 191 13.81 -2.42 6.10
N VAL A 192 14.44 -1.31 5.71
CA VAL A 192 14.26 -0.71 4.38
C VAL A 192 14.88 -1.60 3.29
N SER A 193 15.99 -2.30 3.60
CA SER A 193 16.60 -3.25 2.68
C SER A 193 15.72 -4.47 2.42
N TYR A 194 15.01 -4.95 3.44
CA TYR A 194 14.06 -6.05 3.30
C TYR A 194 12.93 -5.70 2.34
N ILE A 195 12.26 -4.56 2.53
CA ILE A 195 11.20 -4.13 1.61
C ILE A 195 11.74 -3.85 0.21
N ALA A 196 12.94 -3.28 0.06
CA ALA A 196 13.54 -3.04 -1.25
C ALA A 196 13.82 -4.35 -2.01
N LEU A 197 14.31 -5.38 -1.31
CA LEU A 197 14.52 -6.70 -1.87
C LEU A 197 13.19 -7.31 -2.32
N TRP A 198 12.15 -7.27 -1.47
CA TRP A 198 10.81 -7.75 -1.82
C TRP A 198 10.21 -7.00 -3.01
N THR A 199 10.33 -5.67 -3.04
CA THR A 199 9.92 -4.83 -4.17
C THR A 199 10.60 -5.28 -5.45
N CYS A 200 11.92 -5.49 -5.43
CA CYS A 200 12.69 -5.93 -6.59
C CYS A 200 12.25 -7.33 -7.06
N CYS A 201 12.16 -8.31 -6.16
CA CYS A 201 11.75 -9.67 -6.48
C CYS A 201 10.35 -9.69 -7.11
N VAL A 202 9.37 -9.04 -6.50
CA VAL A 202 7.98 -8.98 -6.98
C VAL A 202 7.90 -8.27 -8.32
N LEU A 203 8.62 -7.17 -8.51
CA LEU A 203 8.61 -6.42 -9.76
C LEU A 203 9.23 -7.22 -10.91
N VAL A 204 10.40 -7.82 -10.69
CA VAL A 204 11.07 -8.66 -11.69
C VAL A 204 10.22 -9.86 -12.06
N LEU A 205 9.61 -10.54 -11.08
CA LEU A 205 8.69 -11.65 -11.34
C LEU A 205 7.47 -11.19 -12.14
N GLY A 206 6.83 -10.09 -11.74
CA GLY A 206 5.67 -9.55 -12.43
C GLY A 206 5.95 -9.16 -13.89
N LEU A 207 7.08 -8.48 -14.14
CA LEU A 207 7.49 -8.10 -15.50
C LEU A 207 7.88 -9.31 -16.36
N THR A 208 8.54 -10.31 -15.77
CA THR A 208 8.93 -11.54 -16.48
C THR A 208 7.70 -12.34 -16.90
N ILE A 209 6.72 -12.47 -16.01
CA ILE A 209 5.46 -13.16 -16.30
C ILE A 209 4.69 -12.43 -17.41
N GLU A 210 4.58 -11.10 -17.33
CA GLU A 210 3.90 -10.31 -18.37
C GLU A 210 4.57 -10.49 -19.73
N ARG A 211 5.91 -10.41 -19.77
CA ARG A 211 6.68 -10.57 -21.02
C ARG A 211 6.45 -11.93 -21.67
N ASN A 212 6.34 -12.99 -20.86
CA ASN A 212 6.08 -14.34 -21.36
C ASN A 212 4.63 -14.49 -21.88
N LEU A 213 3.65 -13.94 -21.17
CA LEU A 213 2.25 -13.93 -21.61
C LEU A 213 2.05 -13.18 -22.92
N ARG A 214 2.79 -12.10 -23.14
CA ARG A 214 2.74 -11.35 -24.39
C ARG A 214 3.07 -12.23 -25.58
N ASN A 215 4.11 -13.05 -25.47
CA ASN A 215 4.52 -13.96 -26.55
C ASN A 215 3.42 -14.99 -26.86
N GLN A 216 2.68 -15.47 -25.84
CA GLN A 216 1.57 -16.40 -26.03
C GLN A 216 0.30 -15.75 -26.60
N ARG A 217 0.03 -14.48 -26.26
CA ARG A 217 -1.12 -13.74 -26.80
C ARG A 217 -0.93 -13.29 -28.25
N ALA A 218 0.32 -13.19 -28.72
CA ALA A 218 0.62 -12.88 -30.12
C ALA A 218 0.57 -14.10 -31.05
N SER A 219 0.57 -15.33 -30.50
CA SER A 219 0.49 -16.57 -31.27
C SER A 219 -0.93 -17.13 -31.44
N HIS A 220 -1.94 -16.47 -30.87
CA HIS A 220 -3.37 -16.80 -30.98
C HIS A 220 -4.12 -15.64 -31.61
#